data_AF-A0A1S7LK02-F1
#
_entry.id   AF-A0A1S7LK02-F1
#
_cell.length_a   1.000
_cell.length_b   1.000
_cell.length_c   1.000
_cell.angle_alpha   90.00
_cell.angle_beta   90.00
_cell.angle_gamma   90.00
#
_symmetry.space_group_name_H-M   'P 1'
#
loop_
_entity.id
_entity.type
_entity.pdbx_description
1 polymer ?
#
loop_
_entity_poly.entity_id
_entity_poly.type
_entity_poly.pdbx_seq_one_letter_code
_entity_poly.pdbx_strand_id
1 'polypeptide(L)' 'MTTMIPEIYTALKDAGASEESAVKAAEALAQEQLATKADIAKVERGLAVIKWMLAVVVAATVLPLFISVLVGG' A
#
# COMPACT_ATOMS: atom_id res chain seq x y z
N MET A 1 1.94 14.94 -16.71
CA MET A 1 3.35 15.08 -16.28
C MET A 1 3.77 13.74 -15.74
N THR A 2 4.63 13.03 -16.46
CA THR A 2 5.32 11.87 -15.87
C THR A 2 6.32 12.42 -14.87
N THR A 3 6.34 11.85 -13.67
CA THR A 3 7.37 12.19 -12.69
C THR A 3 8.59 11.38 -13.08
N MET A 4 9.65 12.05 -13.53
CA MET A 4 10.92 11.42 -13.88
C MET A 4 11.80 11.41 -12.63
N ILE A 5 12.52 10.31 -12.37
CA ILE A 5 13.48 10.26 -11.26
C ILE A 5 14.78 10.92 -11.74
N PRO A 6 15.11 12.15 -11.30
CA PRO A 6 16.24 12.92 -11.84
C PRO A 6 17.58 12.23 -11.60
N GLU A 7 17.73 11.51 -10.50
CA GLU A 7 18.94 10.77 -10.15
C GLU A 7 19.25 9.64 -11.15
N ILE A 8 18.20 8.93 -11.61
CA ILE A 8 18.32 7.86 -12.60
C ILE A 8 18.71 8.46 -13.96
N TYR A 9 18.11 9.58 -14.34
CA TYR A 9 18.49 10.28 -15.57
C TYR A 9 19.93 10.78 -15.55
N THR A 10 20.35 11.42 -14.45
CA THR A 10 21.73 11.88 -14.31
C THR A 10 22.70 10.72 -14.38
N ALA A 11 22.41 9.60 -13.71
CA ALA A 11 23.24 8.39 -13.79
C ALA A 11 23.30 7.82 -15.23
N LEU A 12 22.18 7.81 -15.96
CA LEU A 12 22.14 7.38 -17.36
C LEU A 12 22.91 8.32 -18.28
N LYS A 13 22.82 9.64 -18.05
CA LYS A 13 23.59 10.66 -18.77
C LYS A 13 25.09 10.53 -18.51
N ASP A 14 25.49 10.31 -17.26
CA ASP A 14 26.88 10.08 -16.87
C ASP A 14 27.42 8.77 -17.45
N ALA A 15 26.56 7.77 -17.64
CA ALA A 15 26.88 6.52 -18.34
C ALA A 15 26.93 6.67 -19.87
N GLY A 16 26.65 7.86 -20.42
CA GLY A 16 26.71 8.15 -21.85
C GLY A 16 25.44 7.83 -22.64
N ALA A 17 24.30 7.62 -21.97
CA ALA A 17 23.03 7.42 -22.66
C ALA A 17 22.61 8.69 -23.42
N SER A 18 21.96 8.49 -24.57
CA SER A 18 21.32 9.58 -25.31
C SER A 18 20.21 10.19 -24.47
N GLU A 19 19.93 11.49 -24.67
CA GLU A 19 18.92 12.22 -23.91
C GLU A 19 17.55 11.53 -23.94
N GLU A 20 17.13 11.10 -25.13
CA GLU A 20 15.87 10.38 -25.33
C GLU A 20 15.84 9.05 -24.57
N SER A 21 16.94 8.31 -24.57
CA SER A 21 17.05 7.03 -23.86
C SER A 21 17.09 7.22 -22.35
N ALA A 22 17.80 8.25 -21.88
CA ALA A 22 17.92 8.57 -20.46
C ALA A 22 16.57 9.00 -19.88
N VAL A 23 15.83 9.84 -20.59
CA VAL A 23 14.46 10.25 -20.21
C VAL A 23 13.56 9.02 -20.20
N LYS A 24 13.46 8.27 -21.30
CA LYS A 24 12.57 7.10 -21.39
C LYS A 24 12.81 6.06 -20.29
N ALA A 25 14.08 5.77 -19.98
CA ALA A 25 14.41 4.81 -18.93
C ALA A 25 14.11 5.35 -17.51
N ALA A 26 14.41 6.63 -17.24
CA ALA A 26 14.08 7.26 -15.96
C ALA A 26 12.56 7.39 -15.76
N GLU A 27 11.81 7.65 -16.81
CA GLU A 27 10.35 7.69 -16.81
C GLU A 27 9.73 6.30 -16.61
N ALA A 28 10.25 5.28 -17.30
CA ALA A 28 9.79 3.90 -17.15
C ALA A 28 10.00 3.39 -15.71
N LEU A 29 11.18 3.63 -15.14
CA LEU A 29 11.48 3.24 -13.75
C LEU A 29 10.65 4.01 -12.72
N ALA A 30 10.27 5.26 -13.02
CA ALA A 30 9.37 6.02 -12.17
C ALA A 30 7.93 5.54 -12.23
N GLN A 31 7.48 5.06 -13.40
CA GLN A 31 6.18 4.41 -13.56
C GLN A 31 6.15 3.02 -12.92
N GLU A 32 7.29 2.34 -12.84
CA GLU A 32 7.44 1.01 -12.25
C GLU A 32 7.57 1.04 -10.72
N GLN A 33 7.48 2.21 -10.05
CA GLN A 33 7.36 2.28 -8.59
C GLN A 33 6.03 1.66 -8.10
N LEU A 34 6.08 0.33 -8.00
CA LEU A 34 5.56 -0.56 -6.97
C LEU A 34 4.55 0.09 -6.01
N ALA A 35 3.27 -0.29 -6.19
CA ALA A 35 2.16 0.04 -5.30
C ALA A 35 2.12 1.53 -4.96
N THR A 36 1.45 2.29 -5.83
CA THR A 36 1.20 3.71 -5.59
C THR A 36 0.69 3.89 -4.16
N LYS A 37 1.02 4.98 -3.46
CA LYS A 37 0.43 5.28 -2.14
C LYS A 37 -1.11 5.10 -2.12
N ALA A 38 -1.76 5.29 -3.27
CA ALA A 38 -3.17 5.00 -3.50
C ALA A 38 -3.54 3.51 -3.36
N ASP A 39 -2.72 2.59 -3.86
CA ASP A 39 -2.91 1.14 -3.74
C ASP A 39 -2.75 0.70 -2.28
N ILE A 40 -1.74 1.24 -1.58
CA ILE A 40 -1.53 1.01 -0.14
C ILE A 40 -2.74 1.54 0.65
N ALA A 41 -3.17 2.78 0.39
CA ALA A 41 -4.33 3.36 1.06
C ALA A 41 -5.63 2.57 0.79
N LYS A 42 -5.78 1.98 -0.40
CA LYS A 42 -6.92 1.12 -0.73
C LYS A 42 -6.87 -0.19 0.06
N VAL A 43 -5.70 -0.81 0.18
CA VAL A 43 -5.50 -2.02 0.99
C VAL A 43 -5.73 -1.74 2.47
N GLU A 44 -5.21 -0.63 3.00
CA GLU A 44 -5.42 -0.21 4.40
C GLU A 44 -6.90 0.00 4.72
N ARG A 45 -7.67 0.65 3.83
CA ARG A 45 -9.12 0.80 4.00
C ARG A 45 -9.85 -0.54 4.01
N GLY A 46 -9.51 -1.44 3.08
CA GLY A 46 -10.08 -2.80 3.06
C GLY A 46 -9.77 -3.56 4.34
N LEU A 47 -8.54 -3.47 4.83
CA LEU A 47 -8.10 -4.12 6.06
C LEU A 47 -8.81 -3.55 7.30
N ALA A 48 -9.03 -2.23 7.35
CA ALA A 48 -9.77 -1.59 8.43
C ALA A 48 -11.23 -2.08 8.49
N VAL A 49 -11.91 -2.20 7.34
CA VAL A 49 -13.28 -2.72 7.28
C VAL A 49 -13.34 -4.17 7.78
N ILE A 50 -12.44 -5.03 7.30
CA ILE A 50 -12.38 -6.44 7.72
C ILE A 50 -12.13 -6.56 9.22
N LYS A 51 -11.22 -5.74 9.78
CA LYS A 51 -10.93 -5.71 11.22
C LYS A 51 -12.17 -5.34 12.04
N TRP A 52 -12.95 -4.35 11.59
CA TRP A 52 -14.20 -3.97 12.26
C TRP A 52 -15.26 -5.06 12.18
N MET A 53 -15.42 -5.72 11.03
CA MET A 53 -16.34 -6.84 10.88
C MET A 53 -15.98 -8.00 11.81
N LEU A 54 -14.70 -8.37 11.88
CA LEU A 54 -14.21 -9.40 12.80
C LEU A 54 -14.46 -9.01 14.26
N ALA A 55 -14.17 -7.77 14.64
CA ALA A 55 -14.43 -7.29 16.00
C ALA A 55 -15.92 -7.37 16.38
N VAL A 56 -16.82 -7.02 15.46
CA VAL A 56 -18.28 -7.13 15.69
C VAL A 56 -18.70 -8.59 15.83
N VAL A 57 -18.21 -9.50 14.99
CA VAL A 57 -18.53 -10.93 15.09
C VAL A 57 -18.00 -11.52 16.39
N VAL A 58 -16.77 -11.18 16.77
CA VAL A 58 -16.17 -11.60 18.04
C VAL A 58 -16.98 -11.05 19.21
N ALA A 59 -17.34 -9.77 19.21
CA ALA A 59 -18.19 -9.21 20.25
C ALA A 59 -19.56 -9.93 20.32
N ALA A 60 -20.23 -10.12 19.20
CA ALA A 60 -21.55 -10.77 19.18
C ALA A 60 -21.52 -12.21 19.70
N THR A 61 -20.41 -12.93 19.52
CA THR A 61 -20.29 -14.34 19.90
C THR A 61 -19.65 -14.52 21.28
N VAL A 62 -18.61 -13.76 21.59
CA VAL A 62 -17.79 -13.94 22.79
C VAL A 62 -18.35 -13.15 23.99
N LEU A 63 -18.92 -11.96 23.80
CA LEU A 63 -19.47 -11.17 24.92
C LEU A 63 -20.59 -11.93 25.67
N PRO A 64 -21.57 -12.55 24.99
CA PRO A 64 -22.62 -13.30 25.68
C PRO A 64 -22.08 -14.52 26.44
N LEU A 65 -21.08 -15.21 25.87
CA LEU A 65 -20.42 -16.34 26.53
C LEU A 65 -19.65 -15.89 27.77
N PHE A 66 -18.93 -14.77 27.70
CA PHE A 66 -18.24 -14.19 28.85
C PHE A 66 -19.22 -13.79 29.96
N ILE A 67 -20.33 -13.14 29.62
CA ILE A 67 -21.36 -12.74 30.59
C ILE A 67 -22.00 -13.98 31.22
N SER A 68 -22.31 -15.01 30.42
CA SER A 68 -22.89 -16.26 30.90
C SER A 68 -21.97 -16.98 31.90
N VAL A 69 -20.66 -17.04 31.63
CA VAL A 69 -19.67 -17.61 32.55
C VAL A 69 -19.54 -16.78 33.84
N LEU A 70 -19.60 -15.46 33.74
CA LEU A 70 -19.38 -14.57 34.89
C LEU A 70 -20.61 -14.47 35.81
N VAL A 71 -21.83 -14.69 35.28
CA VAL A 71 -23.09 -14.65 36.02
C VAL A 71 -23.56 -16.05 36.45
N GLY A 72 -23.20 -17.09 35.70
CA GLY A 72 -23.61 -18.48 35.95
C GLY A 72 -22.61 -19.35 36.71
N GLY A 73 -21.44 -18.80 37.06
CA GLY A 73 -20.38 -19.46 37.85
C GLY A 73 -20.46 -19.16 39.34
#